data_AF-A0A0A2LIL1-F1
#
_entry.id   AF-A0A0A2LIL1-F1
#
_cell.length_a   1.000
_cell.length_b   1.000
_cell.length_c   1.000
_cell.angle_alpha   90.00
_cell.angle_beta   90.00
_cell.angle_gamma   90.00
#
_symmetry.space_group_name_H-M   'P 1'
#
loop_
_entity.id
_entity.type
_entity.pdbx_description
1 polymer ?
#
loop_
_entity_poly.entity_id
_entity_poly.type
_entity_poly.pdbx_seq_one_letter_code
_entity_poly.pdbx_strand_id
1 'polypeptide(L)'
;MKRVKKSGRYLIIVLSVMVLNSCVDVHDTFKSKMLVSGKGEKIYINTLNWGVTDDYQYTVITKNSTLLKDRKDTISGIKGLDPFVYKFSGDSLTIFFQKGNRVDVKEEFKTIQFNYIPLDNKDYIKLLSDTRVNKNGCHLVSD
;
A
#
# COMPACT_ATOMS: atom_id res chain seq x y z
N MET A 1 13.19 -34.20 59.76
CA MET A 1 13.51 -33.14 58.78
C MET A 1 12.99 -33.56 57.40
N LYS A 2 11.81 -33.08 56.96
CA LYS A 2 11.19 -33.44 55.67
C LYS A 2 11.84 -32.62 54.54
N ARG A 3 12.56 -33.26 53.61
CA ARG A 3 12.98 -32.61 52.35
C ARG A 3 11.84 -32.69 51.34
N VAL A 4 11.18 -31.57 51.10
CA VAL A 4 10.22 -31.42 50.00
C VAL A 4 11.02 -31.34 48.69
N LYS A 5 11.02 -32.43 47.91
CA LYS A 5 11.59 -32.49 46.56
C LYS A 5 10.44 -32.49 45.55
N LYS A 6 9.84 -31.32 45.28
CA LYS A 6 8.77 -31.16 44.27
C LYS A 6 8.81 -29.74 43.70
N SER A 7 9.74 -29.46 42.80
CA SER A 7 9.79 -28.15 42.12
C SER A 7 10.39 -28.19 40.72
N GLY A 8 10.71 -29.37 40.15
CA GLY A 8 11.25 -29.49 38.79
C GLY A 8 10.20 -29.66 37.69
N ARG A 9 8.98 -30.12 38.01
CA ARG A 9 7.95 -30.46 37.01
C ARG A 9 7.05 -29.29 36.59
N TYR A 10 6.90 -28.28 37.45
CA TYR A 10 6.06 -27.12 37.16
C TYR A 10 6.75 -26.11 36.24
N LEU A 11 8.09 -26.04 36.26
CA LEU A 11 8.86 -25.10 35.43
C LEU A 11 8.73 -25.42 33.93
N ILE A 12 8.69 -26.72 33.57
CA ILE A 12 8.57 -27.19 32.17
C ILE A 12 7.17 -26.92 31.62
N ILE A 13 6.13 -27.03 32.46
CA ILE A 13 4.74 -26.77 32.07
C ILE A 13 4.52 -25.28 31.82
N VAL A 14 5.09 -24.41 32.66
CA VAL A 14 4.99 -22.95 32.47
C VAL A 14 5.74 -22.49 31.22
N LEU A 15 6.89 -23.09 30.90
CA LEU A 15 7.65 -22.74 29.69
C LEU A 15 6.96 -23.21 28.40
N SER A 16 6.21 -24.32 28.45
CA SER A 16 5.50 -24.86 27.27
C SER A 16 4.21 -24.10 26.92
N VAL A 17 3.59 -23.43 27.91
CA VAL A 17 2.37 -22.63 27.70
C VAL A 17 2.67 -21.28 27.05
N MET A 18 3.89 -20.74 27.18
CA MET A 18 4.26 -19.47 26.54
C MET A 18 4.50 -19.56 25.02
N VAL A 19 4.72 -20.75 24.47
CA VAL A 19 5.02 -20.93 23.03
C VAL A 19 3.74 -20.97 22.16
N LEU A 20 2.56 -21.15 22.75
CA LEU A 20 1.31 -21.36 22.01
C LEU A 20 0.55 -20.07 21.65
N ASN A 21 1.00 -18.89 22.11
CA ASN A 21 0.28 -17.62 21.91
C ASN A 21 0.93 -16.66 20.92
N SER A 22 1.95 -17.07 20.16
CA SER A 22 2.57 -16.21 19.14
C SER A 22 2.14 -16.61 17.73
N CYS A 23 0.83 -16.70 17.49
CA CYS A 23 0.31 -16.62 16.13
C CYS A 23 -0.01 -15.14 15.88
N VAL A 24 0.96 -14.40 15.36
CA VAL A 24 0.68 -13.07 14.80
C VAL A 24 -0.01 -13.34 13.48
N ASP A 25 -1.32 -13.08 13.42
CA ASP A 25 -2.07 -13.18 12.17
C ASP A 25 -1.59 -12.05 11.26
N VAL A 26 -0.75 -12.39 10.28
CA VAL A 26 -0.21 -11.42 9.32
C VAL A 26 -1.31 -11.18 8.29
N HIS A 27 -2.12 -10.17 8.55
CA HIS A 27 -3.16 -9.74 7.63
C HIS A 27 -2.63 -8.77 6.59
N ASP A 28 -3.11 -8.91 5.36
CA ASP A 28 -2.84 -7.97 4.28
C ASP A 28 -3.46 -6.61 4.62
N THR A 29 -2.75 -5.53 4.30
CA THR A 29 -3.23 -4.16 4.53
C THR A 29 -3.77 -3.59 3.22
N PHE A 30 -5.10 -3.53 3.11
CA PHE A 30 -5.79 -2.87 2.01
C PHE A 30 -6.11 -1.41 2.35
N LYS A 31 -5.75 -0.50 1.44
CA LYS A 31 -6.10 0.93 1.48
C LYS A 31 -6.82 1.32 0.21
N SER A 32 -7.79 2.23 0.31
CA SER A 32 -8.49 2.78 -0.85
C SER A 32 -8.70 4.28 -0.69
N LYS A 33 -8.22 5.05 -1.67
CA LYS A 33 -8.44 6.48 -1.76
C LYS A 33 -9.43 6.79 -2.86
N MET A 34 -10.57 7.39 -2.49
CA MET A 34 -11.55 7.87 -3.46
C MET A 34 -11.20 9.29 -3.93
N LEU A 35 -11.20 9.47 -5.25
CA LEU A 35 -11.11 10.76 -5.93
C LEU A 35 -12.42 11.00 -6.69
N VAL A 36 -12.89 12.25 -6.71
CA VAL A 36 -14.15 12.62 -7.37
C VAL A 36 -13.88 13.75 -8.35
N SER A 37 -14.13 13.51 -9.63
CA SER A 37 -14.00 14.52 -10.67
C SER A 37 -15.01 15.65 -10.51
N GLY A 38 -14.75 16.79 -11.16
CA GLY A 38 -15.71 17.90 -11.21
C GLY A 38 -17.04 17.51 -11.87
N LYS A 39 -17.06 16.42 -12.63
CA LYS A 39 -18.26 15.84 -13.29
C LYS A 39 -18.88 14.67 -12.53
N GLY A 40 -18.39 14.36 -11.32
CA GLY A 40 -18.96 13.32 -10.45
C GLY A 40 -18.51 11.88 -10.73
N GLU A 41 -17.68 11.62 -11.75
CA GLU A 41 -17.02 10.33 -11.91
C GLU A 41 -16.09 10.07 -10.72
N LYS A 42 -16.21 8.88 -10.12
CA LYS A 42 -15.41 8.44 -8.98
C LYS A 42 -14.31 7.52 -9.46
N ILE A 43 -13.11 7.73 -8.93
CA ILE A 43 -11.95 6.88 -9.12
C ILE A 43 -11.48 6.42 -7.75
N TYR A 44 -10.93 5.22 -7.68
CA TYR A 44 -10.29 4.68 -6.51
C TYR A 44 -8.84 4.35 -6.83
N ILE A 45 -7.94 4.81 -5.96
CA ILE A 45 -6.56 4.33 -5.91
C ILE A 45 -6.53 3.31 -4.79
N ASN A 46 -6.48 2.03 -5.15
CA ASN A 46 -6.47 0.92 -4.22
C ASN A 46 -5.05 0.40 -4.09
N THR A 47 -4.60 0.20 -2.86
CA THR A 47 -3.26 -0.28 -2.53
C THR A 47 -3.40 -1.49 -1.62
N LEU A 48 -2.74 -2.59 -1.97
CA LEU A 48 -2.63 -3.78 -1.13
C LEU A 48 -1.18 -3.98 -0.76
N ASN A 49 -0.89 -3.92 0.54
CA ASN A 49 0.39 -4.32 1.10
C ASN A 49 0.26 -5.71 1.72
N TRP A 50 1.28 -6.53 1.56
CA TRP A 50 1.38 -7.80 2.28
C TRP A 50 2.82 -8.19 2.56
N GLY A 51 2.97 -9.16 3.46
CA GLY A 51 4.25 -9.58 4.02
C GLY A 51 4.45 -9.03 5.42
N VAL A 52 5.32 -9.66 6.21
CA VAL A 52 5.52 -9.34 7.64
C VAL A 52 5.95 -7.87 7.84
N THR A 53 6.60 -7.29 6.84
CA THR A 53 7.08 -5.91 6.84
C THR A 53 6.45 -5.06 5.72
N ASP A 54 5.32 -5.49 5.16
CA ASP A 54 4.69 -4.84 3.98
C ASP A 54 5.66 -4.68 2.80
N ASP A 55 6.51 -5.69 2.55
CA ASP A 55 7.54 -5.67 1.50
C ASP A 55 6.97 -5.81 0.09
N TYR A 56 5.75 -6.32 -0.02
CA TYR A 56 5.00 -6.38 -1.28
C TYR A 56 3.88 -5.37 -1.27
N GLN A 57 3.92 -4.46 -2.25
CA GLN A 57 2.84 -3.53 -2.51
C GLN A 57 2.41 -3.60 -3.96
N TYR A 58 1.09 -3.59 -4.16
CA TYR A 58 0.44 -3.42 -5.46
C TYR A 58 -0.52 -2.24 -5.37
N THR A 59 -0.59 -1.44 -6.42
CA THR A 59 -1.52 -0.31 -6.51
C THR A 59 -2.31 -0.40 -7.81
N VAL A 60 -3.62 -0.17 -7.78
CA VAL A 60 -4.48 -0.08 -8.97
C VAL A 60 -5.30 1.20 -8.94
N ILE A 61 -5.47 1.82 -10.10
CA ILE A 61 -6.39 2.94 -10.31
C ILE A 61 -7.61 2.38 -11.03
N THR A 62 -8.79 2.46 -10.40
CA THR A 62 -9.99 1.73 -10.85
C THR A 62 -11.29 2.45 -10.51
N LYS A 63 -12.41 2.07 -11.13
CA LYS A 63 -13.77 2.46 -10.69
C LYS A 63 -14.32 1.56 -9.59
N ASN A 64 -13.69 0.41 -9.34
CA ASN A 64 -14.15 -0.55 -8.32
C ASN A 64 -13.39 -0.36 -6.99
N SER A 65 -14.08 0.11 -5.95
CA SER A 65 -13.50 0.32 -4.62
C SER A 65 -13.02 -0.95 -3.91
N THR A 66 -13.35 -2.14 -4.43
CA THR A 66 -12.96 -3.42 -3.82
C THR A 66 -11.97 -4.22 -4.64
N LEU A 67 -11.59 -3.76 -5.84
CA LEU A 67 -10.56 -4.43 -6.63
C LEU A 67 -9.23 -4.35 -5.89
N LEU A 68 -8.44 -5.43 -5.93
CA LEU A 68 -7.17 -5.55 -5.21
C LEU A 68 -7.31 -5.77 -3.70
N LYS A 69 -8.49 -6.13 -3.19
CA LYS A 69 -8.62 -6.58 -1.79
C LYS A 69 -7.93 -7.92 -1.55
N ASP A 70 -7.89 -8.77 -2.57
CA ASP A 70 -7.28 -10.09 -2.51
C ASP A 70 -6.04 -10.16 -3.40
N ARG A 71 -5.03 -10.94 -2.98
CA ARG A 71 -3.77 -11.13 -3.73
C ARG A 71 -3.98 -11.69 -5.15
N LYS A 72 -5.13 -12.33 -5.41
CA LYS A 72 -5.50 -12.87 -6.74
C LYS A 72 -5.80 -11.77 -7.76
N ASP A 73 -6.15 -10.57 -7.32
CA ASP A 73 -6.55 -9.44 -8.18
C ASP A 73 -5.36 -8.59 -8.64
N THR A 74 -4.13 -9.09 -8.47
CA THR A 74 -2.89 -8.33 -8.72
C THR A 74 -2.51 -8.21 -10.21
N ILE A 75 -3.24 -8.87 -11.10
CA ILE A 75 -2.94 -8.94 -12.56
C ILE A 75 -2.92 -7.55 -13.21
N SER A 76 -3.78 -6.63 -12.77
CA SER A 76 -3.85 -5.25 -13.27
C SER A 76 -3.15 -4.24 -12.37
N GLY A 77 -2.52 -4.70 -11.27
CA GLY A 77 -1.85 -3.85 -10.31
C GLY A 77 -0.46 -3.43 -10.76
N ILE A 78 -0.11 -2.18 -10.46
CA ILE A 78 1.23 -1.64 -10.57
C ILE A 78 2.01 -2.11 -9.35
N LYS A 79 3.05 -2.91 -9.58
CA LYS A 79 3.90 -3.48 -8.53
C LYS A 79 4.98 -2.50 -8.09
N GLY A 80 5.21 -2.39 -6.79
CA GLY A 80 6.31 -1.64 -6.20
C GLY A 80 5.90 -1.00 -4.88
N LEU A 81 6.87 -0.65 -4.04
CA LEU A 81 6.64 0.22 -2.89
C LEU A 81 6.58 1.67 -3.36
N ASP A 82 5.50 2.37 -3.03
CA ASP A 82 5.18 3.71 -3.51
C ASP A 82 5.50 3.88 -5.01
N PRO A 83 4.86 3.08 -5.88
CA PRO A 83 5.22 2.96 -7.29
C PRO A 83 5.09 4.28 -8.06
N PHE A 84 4.31 5.23 -7.54
CA PHE A 84 4.17 6.57 -8.07
C PHE A 84 3.68 7.57 -7.02
N VAL A 85 3.90 8.84 -7.32
CA VAL A 85 3.27 9.99 -6.66
C VAL A 85 2.15 10.49 -7.57
N TYR A 86 1.02 10.92 -7.01
CA TYR A 86 -0.06 11.47 -7.82
C TYR A 86 -0.49 12.85 -7.35
N LYS A 87 -1.09 13.60 -8.28
CA LYS A 87 -1.78 14.85 -8.03
C LYS A 87 -3.09 14.85 -8.78
N PHE A 88 -4.18 15.08 -8.05
CA PHE A 88 -5.52 15.15 -8.62
C PHE A 88 -6.02 16.59 -8.56
N SER A 89 -6.44 17.15 -9.70
CA SER A 89 -6.96 18.51 -9.77
C SER A 89 -8.02 18.62 -10.87
N GLY A 90 -9.24 19.00 -10.48
CA GLY A 90 -10.38 19.05 -11.37
C GLY A 90 -10.70 17.67 -11.95
N ASP A 91 -10.48 17.53 -13.25
CA ASP A 91 -10.70 16.30 -14.02
C ASP A 91 -9.36 15.64 -14.45
N SER A 92 -8.21 16.12 -13.93
CA SER A 92 -6.88 15.62 -14.31
C SER A 92 -6.20 14.86 -13.17
N LEU A 93 -5.75 13.65 -13.47
CA LEU A 93 -4.89 12.84 -12.61
C LEU A 93 -3.47 12.81 -13.19
N THR A 94 -2.57 13.50 -12.53
CA THR A 94 -1.14 13.51 -12.88
C THR A 94 -0.42 12.45 -12.07
N ILE A 95 0.34 11.59 -12.73
CA ILE A 95 1.09 10.49 -12.16
C ILE A 95 2.58 10.72 -12.44
N PHE A 96 3.34 10.89 -11.37
CA PHE A 96 4.79 11.05 -11.40
C PHE A 96 5.44 9.74 -10.98
N PHE A 97 6.39 9.26 -11.77
CA PHE A 97 7.06 8.00 -11.50
C PHE A 97 8.52 8.06 -11.94
N GLN A 98 9.36 7.25 -11.31
CA GLN A 98 10.77 7.15 -11.70
C GLN A 98 10.89 6.52 -13.10
N LYS A 99 11.68 7.14 -13.98
CA LYS A 99 12.04 6.58 -15.28
C LYS A 99 12.58 5.16 -15.12
N GLY A 100 12.08 4.24 -15.95
CA GLY A 100 12.35 2.81 -15.86
C GLY A 100 11.23 2.02 -15.20
N ASN A 101 10.41 2.65 -14.35
CA ASN A 101 9.19 2.03 -13.83
C ASN A 101 8.04 2.31 -14.79
N ARG A 102 7.42 1.26 -15.35
CA ARG A 102 6.25 1.44 -16.19
C ARG A 102 5.00 1.56 -15.30
N VAL A 103 4.36 2.72 -15.34
CA VAL A 103 3.06 2.95 -14.72
C VAL A 103 2.04 3.10 -15.83
N ASP A 104 1.04 2.22 -15.84
CA ASP A 104 0.06 2.14 -16.93
C ASP A 104 -1.31 1.78 -16.34
N VAL A 105 -2.24 2.73 -16.39
CA VAL A 105 -3.60 2.53 -15.90
C VAL A 105 -4.40 1.80 -16.98
N LYS A 106 -4.81 0.58 -16.67
CA LYS A 106 -5.50 -0.31 -17.63
C LYS A 106 -6.98 0.00 -17.81
N GLU A 107 -7.59 0.71 -16.86
CA GLU A 107 -9.00 1.04 -16.90
C GLU A 107 -9.23 2.39 -17.58
N GLU A 108 -10.24 2.46 -18.45
CA GLU A 108 -10.63 3.71 -19.12
C GLU A 108 -11.61 4.51 -18.26
N PHE A 109 -11.43 5.83 -18.21
CA PHE A 109 -12.29 6.75 -17.47
C PHE A 109 -12.95 7.76 -18.41
N LYS A 110 -14.20 8.12 -18.14
CA LYS A 110 -14.99 8.96 -19.07
C LYS A 110 -14.61 10.42 -19.00
N THR A 111 -14.30 10.91 -17.80
CA THR A 111 -14.09 12.33 -17.54
C THR A 111 -12.66 12.66 -17.12
N ILE A 112 -11.85 11.64 -16.84
CA ILE A 112 -10.51 11.80 -16.26
C ILE A 112 -9.44 11.82 -17.33
N GLN A 113 -8.58 12.83 -17.28
CA GLN A 113 -7.38 12.92 -18.12
C GLN A 113 -6.17 12.45 -17.33
N PHE A 114 -5.42 11.49 -17.88
CA PHE A 114 -4.20 10.97 -17.28
C PHE A 114 -2.98 11.68 -17.86
N ASN A 115 -2.18 12.28 -16.98
CA ASN A 115 -0.90 12.88 -17.35
C ASN A 115 0.23 12.07 -16.71
N TYR A 116 1.07 11.46 -17.54
CA TYR A 116 2.19 10.63 -17.10
C TYR A 116 3.49 11.43 -17.19
N ILE A 117 4.15 11.64 -16.05
CA ILE A 117 5.39 12.44 -15.97
C ILE A 117 6.52 11.54 -15.44
N PRO A 118 7.31 10.94 -16.34
CA PRO A 118 8.48 10.17 -15.95
C PRO A 118 9.62 11.10 -15.49
N LEU A 119 10.14 10.87 -14.29
CA LEU A 119 11.19 11.68 -13.67
C LEU A 119 12.49 10.90 -13.55
N ASP A 120 13.63 11.58 -13.71
CA ASP A 120 14.92 11.00 -13.35
C ASP A 120 15.00 10.77 -11.84
N ASN A 121 15.88 9.86 -11.40
CA ASN A 121 15.99 9.48 -9.99
C ASN A 121 16.13 10.69 -9.04
N LYS A 122 16.98 11.67 -9.40
CA LYS A 122 17.20 12.88 -8.60
C LYS A 122 15.91 13.67 -8.38
N ASP A 123 15.13 13.86 -9.43
CA ASP A 123 13.88 14.65 -9.37
C ASP A 123 12.77 13.87 -8.67
N TYR A 124 12.72 12.55 -8.86
CA TYR A 124 11.76 11.69 -8.16
C TYR A 124 11.99 11.67 -6.65
N ILE A 125 13.25 11.50 -6.20
CA ILE A 125 13.60 11.56 -4.76
C ILE A 125 13.25 12.93 -4.17
N LYS A 126 13.51 14.02 -4.89
CA LYS A 126 13.11 15.36 -4.47
C LYS A 126 11.59 15.46 -4.32
N LEU A 127 10.83 15.00 -5.31
CA LEU A 127 9.37 15.01 -5.28
C LEU A 127 8.82 14.20 -4.08
N LEU A 128 9.38 13.02 -3.80
CA LEU A 128 9.01 12.23 -2.61
C LEU A 128 9.22 13.01 -1.33
N SER A 129 10.37 13.68 -1.20
CA SER A 129 10.68 14.48 -0.01
C SER A 129 9.73 15.66 0.17
N ASP A 130 9.41 16.39 -0.92
CA ASP A 130 8.47 17.52 -0.90
C ASP A 130 7.03 17.07 -0.62
N THR A 131 6.65 15.87 -1.08
CA THR A 131 5.32 15.29 -0.88
C THR A 131 5.09 14.93 0.60
N ARG A 132 6.10 14.36 1.26
CA ARG A 132 6.04 14.02 2.71
C ARG A 132 5.86 15.24 3.61
N VAL A 133 6.26 16.43 3.15
CA VAL A 133 6.06 17.70 3.87
C VAL A 133 4.88 18.52 3.32
N ASN A 134 4.06 17.92 2.44
CA ASN A 134 2.86 18.50 1.83
C ASN A 134 3.07 19.88 1.20
N LYS A 135 4.18 20.10 0.50
CA LYS A 135 4.49 21.40 -0.11
C LYS A 135 3.77 21.65 -1.45
N ASN A 136 3.37 20.59 -2.16
CA ASN A 136 3.05 20.68 -3.59
C ASN A 136 1.62 20.21 -3.98
N GLY A 137 0.81 19.80 -2.99
CA GLY A 137 -0.51 19.18 -3.22
C GLY A 137 -0.44 17.84 -3.96
N CYS A 138 0.70 17.15 -3.83
CA CYS A 138 0.90 15.80 -4.30
C CYS A 138 0.65 14.81 -3.15
N HIS A 139 0.42 13.54 -3.50
CA HIS A 139 0.11 12.49 -2.54
C HIS A 139 0.90 11.23 -2.87
N LEU A 140 1.35 10.51 -1.83
CA LEU A 140 1.85 9.15 -1.98
C LEU A 140 0.66 8.21 -2.08
N VAL A 141 0.85 7.08 -2.76
CA VAL A 141 -0.21 6.04 -2.82
C VAL A 141 -0.39 5.28 -1.51
N SER A 142 0.62 5.36 -0.62
CA SER A 142 0.56 4.78 0.72
C SER A 142 -0.09 5.70 1.77
N ASP A 143 -0.40 6.97 1.43
CA ASP A 143 -1.08 7.93 2.31
C ASP A 143 -2.58 7.64 2.45
#